data_AF-A0A0A6XEJ8-F1
#
_entry.id   AF-A0A0A6XEJ8-F1
#
_cell.length_a   1.000
_cell.length_b   1.000
_cell.length_c   1.000
_cell.angle_alpha   90.00
_cell.angle_beta   90.00
_cell.angle_gamma   90.00
#
_symmetry.space_group_name_H-M   'P 1'
#
loop_
_entity.id
_entity.type
_entity.pdbx_description
1 polymer ?
#
loop_
_entity_poly.entity_id
_entity_poly.type
_entity_poly.pdbx_seq_one_letter_code
_entity_poly.pdbx_strand_id
1 'polypeptide(L)'
;MMRDGYVVTWQGREYDAAPDGDRVRIYSGSPEDGFEEIKPGRYVRVLEPDEFDEMSYVRTLCTWRGEPFVVLAEADSWLRLEYTGGRAPVARQLGLEEFDYGVYQGWAPANEVHDRYEHRV
;
A
#
# COMPACT_ATOMS: atom_id res chain seq x y z
N MET A 1 6.40 5.46 -6.69
CA MET A 1 5.16 4.69 -6.73
C MET A 1 4.89 4.24 -5.31
N MET A 2 3.68 4.44 -4.83
CA MET A 2 3.26 3.90 -3.54
C MET A 2 2.88 2.43 -3.68
N ARG A 3 2.93 1.72 -2.55
CA ARG A 3 2.36 0.39 -2.35
C ARG A 3 1.62 0.37 -1.03
N ASP A 4 0.39 -0.12 -1.07
CA ASP A 4 -0.47 -0.34 0.08
C ASP A 4 -1.33 -1.57 -0.19
N GLY A 5 -1.01 -2.68 0.46
CA GLY A 5 -1.66 -3.96 0.19
C GLY A 5 -0.79 -5.16 0.53
N TYR A 6 -1.35 -6.34 0.32
CA TYR A 6 -0.63 -7.59 0.59
C TYR A 6 0.29 -7.98 -0.54
N VAL A 7 1.37 -8.64 -0.18
CA VAL A 7 2.36 -9.20 -1.11
C VAL A 7 2.72 -10.61 -0.70
N VAL A 8 3.10 -11.43 -1.67
CA VAL A 8 3.61 -12.78 -1.43
C VAL A 8 4.77 -13.07 -2.38
N THR A 9 5.75 -13.83 -1.90
CA THR A 9 6.83 -14.35 -2.74
C THR A 9 6.44 -15.75 -3.22
N TRP A 10 6.43 -15.94 -4.54
CA TRP A 10 6.13 -17.21 -5.18
C TRP A 10 7.15 -17.45 -6.30
N GLN A 11 7.76 -18.64 -6.31
CA GLN A 11 8.83 -19.01 -7.26
C GLN A 11 9.98 -17.97 -7.36
N GLY A 12 10.33 -17.35 -6.23
CA GLY A 12 11.42 -16.36 -6.15
C GLY A 12 11.08 -14.97 -6.68
N ARG A 13 9.80 -14.70 -7.00
CA ARG A 13 9.31 -13.38 -7.40
C ARG A 13 8.19 -12.92 -6.48
N GLU A 14 8.16 -11.63 -6.20
CA GLU A 14 7.10 -11.02 -5.42
C GLU A 14 5.92 -10.59 -6.31
N TYR A 15 4.71 -10.84 -5.83
CA TYR A 15 3.46 -10.47 -6.48
C TYR A 15 2.57 -9.68 -5.52
N ASP A 16 1.76 -8.77 -6.08
CA ASP A 16 0.62 -8.22 -5.34
C ASP A 16 -0.38 -9.34 -5.07
N ALA A 17 -0.91 -9.34 -3.85
CA ALA A 17 -1.70 -10.42 -3.31
C ALA A 17 -3.04 -9.93 -2.73
N ALA A 18 -4.03 -10.80 -2.74
CA ALA A 18 -5.29 -10.61 -2.03
C ALA A 18 -5.66 -11.90 -1.28
N PRO A 19 -6.04 -11.82 0.00
CA PRO A 19 -6.55 -12.98 0.73
C PRO A 19 -7.79 -13.58 0.04
N ASP A 20 -7.89 -14.91 0.02
CA ASP A 20 -9.04 -15.66 -0.52
C ASP A 20 -9.34 -16.88 0.36
N GLY A 21 -9.80 -16.62 1.58
CA GLY A 21 -9.88 -17.64 2.64
C GLY A 21 -8.47 -18.04 3.09
N ASP A 22 -8.19 -19.34 3.05
CA ASP A 22 -6.86 -19.88 3.39
C ASP A 22 -5.88 -19.76 2.20
N ARG A 23 -6.41 -19.45 1.01
CA ARG A 23 -5.65 -19.30 -0.23
C ARG A 23 -5.27 -17.85 -0.47
N VAL A 24 -4.37 -17.64 -1.43
CA VAL A 24 -3.94 -16.30 -1.84
C VAL A 24 -4.11 -16.12 -3.34
N ARG A 25 -4.69 -15.00 -3.76
CA ARG A 25 -4.70 -14.60 -5.18
C ARG A 25 -3.53 -13.69 -5.47
N ILE A 26 -2.70 -14.07 -6.42
CA ILE A 26 -1.61 -13.23 -6.96
C ILE A 26 -1.98 -12.66 -8.32
N TYR A 27 -1.48 -11.47 -8.62
CA TYR A 27 -1.81 -10.76 -9.87
C TYR A 27 -0.57 -10.46 -10.71
N SER A 28 -0.73 -10.54 -12.03
CA SER A 28 0.27 -10.07 -13.00
C SER A 28 -0.35 -9.11 -14.01
N GLY A 29 0.47 -8.18 -14.51
CA GLY A 29 0.13 -7.28 -15.62
C GLY A 29 0.38 -7.87 -17.00
N SER A 30 0.95 -9.08 -17.07
CA SER A 30 1.26 -9.80 -18.31
C SER A 30 0.86 -11.28 -18.21
N PRO A 31 0.60 -11.96 -19.35
CA PRO A 31 0.38 -13.40 -19.34
C PRO A 31 1.55 -14.14 -18.71
N GLU A 32 1.26 -15.06 -17.80
CA GLU A 32 2.22 -15.93 -17.11
C GLU A 32 1.61 -17.34 -16.95
N ASP A 33 2.46 -18.36 -16.85
CA ASP A 33 1.99 -19.75 -16.79
C ASP A 33 1.12 -20.02 -15.57
N GLY A 34 -0.08 -20.55 -15.82
CA GLY A 34 -1.09 -20.85 -14.81
C GLY A 34 -1.77 -19.62 -14.22
N PHE A 35 -1.61 -18.43 -14.82
CA PHE A 35 -2.49 -17.30 -14.57
C PHE A 35 -3.64 -17.28 -15.59
N GLU A 36 -4.82 -16.90 -15.12
CA GLU A 36 -6.02 -16.68 -15.94
C GLU A 36 -6.23 -15.18 -16.18
N GLU A 37 -6.57 -14.79 -17.41
CA GLU A 37 -6.91 -13.40 -17.72
C GLU A 37 -8.34 -13.07 -17.26
N ILE A 38 -8.47 -12.12 -16.33
CA ILE A 38 -9.78 -11.68 -15.81
C ILE A 38 -10.25 -10.37 -16.43
N LYS A 39 -9.32 -9.54 -16.90
CA LYS A 39 -9.54 -8.30 -17.67
C LYS A 39 -8.31 -8.05 -18.55
N PRO A 40 -8.44 -7.30 -19.66
CA PRO A 40 -7.29 -6.94 -20.49
C PRO A 40 -6.12 -6.40 -19.65
N GLY A 41 -4.97 -7.09 -19.72
CA GLY A 41 -3.76 -6.71 -18.98
C GLY A 41 -3.81 -6.98 -17.47
N ARG A 42 -4.74 -7.83 -17.01
CA ARG A 42 -4.83 -8.27 -15.61
C ARG A 42 -5.08 -9.77 -15.53
N TYR A 43 -4.07 -10.46 -15.02
CA TYR A 43 -4.02 -11.90 -14.90
C TYR A 43 -4.01 -12.27 -13.41
N VAL A 44 -4.68 -13.36 -13.04
CA VAL A 44 -4.76 -13.84 -11.65
C VAL A 44 -4.39 -15.31 -11.56
N ARG A 45 -3.72 -15.69 -10.48
CA ARG A 45 -3.54 -17.07 -10.07
C ARG A 45 -3.94 -17.22 -8.62
N VAL A 46 -4.60 -18.33 -8.28
CA VAL A 46 -4.88 -18.73 -6.90
C VAL A 46 -3.78 -19.68 -6.47
N LEU A 47 -3.18 -19.41 -5.32
CA LEU A 47 -2.19 -20.26 -4.65
C LEU A 47 -2.84 -20.95 -3.46
N GLU A 48 -2.62 -22.25 -3.35
CA GLU A 48 -2.93 -23.05 -2.16
C GLU A 48 -1.94 -22.73 -1.02
N PRO A 49 -2.31 -22.99 0.25
CA PRO A 49 -1.49 -22.63 1.43
C PRO A 49 -0.06 -23.17 1.44
N ASP A 50 0.20 -24.28 0.74
CA ASP A 50 1.51 -24.93 0.64
C ASP A 50 2.34 -24.45 -0.57
N GLU A 51 1.78 -23.59 -1.43
CA GLU A 51 2.48 -23.05 -2.59
C GLU A 51 3.26 -21.75 -2.27
N PHE A 52 3.02 -21.12 -1.11
CA PHE A 52 3.67 -19.87 -0.72
C PHE A 52 4.18 -19.91 0.72
N ASP A 53 5.23 -19.14 1.00
CA ASP A 53 5.84 -19.09 2.33
C ASP A 53 5.02 -18.22 3.29
N GLU A 54 5.04 -16.91 3.07
CA GLU A 54 4.39 -15.93 3.93
C GLU A 54 3.83 -14.77 3.10
N MET A 55 2.70 -14.25 3.56
CA MET A 55 2.06 -13.06 3.03
C MET A 55 2.34 -11.88 3.96
N SER A 56 2.89 -10.80 3.42
CA SER A 56 3.16 -9.58 4.20
C SER A 56 2.22 -8.46 3.78
N TYR A 57 1.82 -7.60 4.71
CA TYR A 57 1.17 -6.33 4.37
C TYR A 57 2.24 -5.24 4.19
N VAL A 58 2.30 -4.64 3.01
CA VAL A 58 3.22 -3.56 2.69
C VAL A 58 2.45 -2.25 2.67
N ARG A 59 3.00 -1.22 3.31
CA ARG A 59 2.52 0.16 3.20
C ARG A 59 3.67 1.12 2.95
N THR A 60 3.41 2.18 2.21
CA THR A 60 4.40 3.22 1.95
C THR A 60 4.33 4.27 3.05
N LEU A 61 5.44 4.47 3.75
CA LEU A 61 5.60 5.50 4.76
C LEU A 61 6.42 6.67 4.22
N CYS A 62 6.25 7.84 4.82
CA CYS A 62 7.02 9.03 4.50
C CYS A 62 7.06 10.05 5.64
N THR A 63 7.88 11.08 5.47
CA THR A 63 7.90 12.27 6.32
C THR A 63 7.32 13.47 5.54
N TRP A 64 6.45 14.25 6.16
CA TRP A 64 6.00 15.54 5.62
C TRP A 64 5.96 16.58 6.74
N ARG A 65 6.58 17.74 6.52
CA ARG A 65 6.71 18.82 7.53
C ARG A 65 7.25 18.34 8.90
N GLY A 66 8.15 17.36 8.87
CA GLY A 66 8.80 16.80 10.06
C GLY A 66 7.99 15.72 10.80
N GLU A 67 6.82 15.36 10.30
CA GLU A 67 5.91 14.42 10.96
C GLU A 67 5.74 13.13 10.12
N PRO A 68 5.48 11.96 10.75
CA PRO A 68 5.38 10.69 10.06
C PRO A 68 3.96 10.45 9.48
N PHE A 69 3.92 9.85 8.29
CA PHE A 69 2.70 9.54 7.56
C PHE A 69 2.76 8.18 6.86
N VAL A 70 1.58 7.61 6.58
CA VAL A 70 1.38 6.61 5.54
C VAL A 70 0.82 7.29 4.28
N VAL A 71 1.27 6.84 3.10
CA VAL A 71 0.76 7.30 1.79
C VAL A 71 -0.41 6.41 1.39
N LEU A 72 -1.58 7.01 1.21
CA LEU A 72 -2.84 6.32 0.88
C LEU A 72 -3.18 6.37 -0.62
N ALA A 73 -2.77 7.44 -1.32
CA ALA A 73 -3.03 7.61 -2.75
C ALA A 73 -2.00 8.54 -3.41
N GLU A 74 -1.81 8.36 -4.71
CA GLU A 74 -1.09 9.30 -5.58
C GLU A 74 -2.09 9.85 -6.61
N ALA A 75 -2.15 11.17 -6.78
CA ALA A 75 -2.95 11.84 -7.81
C ALA A 75 -2.17 13.03 -8.38
N ASP A 76 -1.79 12.95 -9.65
CA ASP A 76 -0.89 13.92 -10.31
C ASP A 76 0.39 14.17 -9.49
N SER A 77 0.59 15.40 -9.01
CA SER A 77 1.72 15.81 -8.17
C SER A 77 1.39 15.85 -6.68
N TRP A 78 0.32 15.18 -6.25
CA TRP A 78 -0.18 15.17 -4.88
C TRP A 78 -0.22 13.76 -4.29
N LEU A 79 0.04 13.69 -2.99
CA LEU A 79 -0.05 12.48 -2.19
C LEU A 79 -1.14 12.65 -1.14
N ARG A 80 -2.07 11.68 -1.04
CA ARG A 80 -2.98 11.59 0.11
C ARG A 80 -2.22 10.91 1.22
N LEU A 81 -2.15 11.57 2.37
CA LEU A 81 -1.40 11.12 3.53
C LEU A 81 -2.34 10.91 4.72
N GLU A 82 -2.03 9.93 5.56
CA GLU A 82 -2.62 9.75 6.89
C GLU A 82 -1.54 9.85 7.97
N TYR A 83 -1.81 10.65 8.99
CA TYR A 83 -0.86 10.97 10.04
C TYR A 83 -0.72 9.84 11.06
N THR A 84 0.52 9.40 11.29
CA THR A 84 0.81 8.27 12.19
C THR A 84 1.50 8.70 13.50
N GLY A 85 1.71 9.99 13.73
CA GLY A 85 2.39 10.49 14.94
C GLY A 85 1.53 10.55 16.21
N GLY A 86 0.23 10.24 16.13
CA GLY A 86 -0.63 10.03 17.30
C GLY A 86 -0.96 11.27 18.14
N ARG A 87 -0.62 12.49 17.67
CA ARG A 87 -0.84 13.75 18.40
C ARG A 87 -1.85 14.66 17.69
N ALA A 88 -3.11 14.64 18.11
CA ALA A 88 -4.18 15.45 17.52
C ALA A 88 -3.88 16.97 17.40
N PRO A 89 -3.23 17.64 18.37
CA PRO A 89 -2.86 19.05 18.22
C PRO A 89 -1.89 19.31 17.06
N VAL A 90 -0.97 18.37 16.79
CA VAL A 90 -0.02 18.46 15.68
C VAL A 90 -0.75 18.31 14.35
N ALA A 91 -1.63 17.31 14.23
CA ALA A 91 -2.47 17.12 13.04
C ALA A 91 -3.28 18.37 12.69
N ARG A 92 -3.87 19.04 13.69
CA ARG A 92 -4.62 20.29 13.50
C ARG A 92 -3.72 21.44 13.05
N GLN A 93 -2.51 21.58 13.59
CA GLN A 93 -1.54 22.59 13.16
C GLN A 93 -1.08 22.40 11.71
N LEU A 94 -1.00 21.14 11.26
CA LEU A 94 -0.70 20.80 9.87
C LEU A 94 -1.88 21.04 8.92
N GLY A 95 -3.08 21.34 9.45
CA GLY A 95 -4.28 21.56 8.66
C GLY A 95 -4.90 20.27 8.12
N LEU A 96 -4.66 19.13 8.78
CA LEU A 96 -5.26 17.87 8.40
C LEU A 96 -6.75 17.82 8.76
N GLU A 97 -7.51 17.13 7.92
CA GLU A 97 -8.91 16.79 8.15
C GLU A 97 -8.99 15.61 9.13
N GLU A 98 -9.88 15.69 10.12
CA GLU A 98 -10.25 14.53 10.95
C GLU A 98 -11.25 13.68 10.16
N PHE A 99 -10.73 12.69 9.44
CA PHE A 99 -11.50 11.82 8.55
C PHE A 99 -12.39 10.85 9.34
N ASP A 100 -11.87 10.36 10.47
CA ASP A 100 -12.58 9.56 11.48
C ASP A 100 -11.99 9.88 12.87
N TYR A 101 -12.58 9.38 13.95
CA TYR A 101 -12.13 9.63 15.31
C TYR A 101 -10.65 9.25 15.50
N GLY A 102 -9.80 10.26 15.67
CA GLY A 102 -8.35 10.08 15.84
C GLY A 102 -7.58 9.78 14.54
N VAL A 103 -8.25 9.77 13.39
CA VAL A 103 -7.65 9.54 12.06
C VAL A 103 -7.59 10.88 11.33
N TYR A 104 -6.36 11.32 11.01
CA TYR A 104 -6.13 12.62 10.38
C TYR A 104 -5.48 12.45 9.02
N GLN A 105 -6.10 13.04 7.99
CA GLN A 105 -5.68 12.89 6.60
C GLN A 105 -5.56 14.24 5.89
N GLY A 106 -4.78 14.27 4.81
CA GLY A 106 -4.60 15.47 4.01
C GLY A 106 -3.90 15.21 2.69
N TRP A 107 -3.89 16.22 1.83
CA TRP A 107 -3.13 16.19 0.58
C TRP A 107 -1.85 17.01 0.74
N ALA A 108 -0.72 16.42 0.35
CA ALA A 108 0.57 17.08 0.35
C ALA A 108 1.15 17.11 -1.07
N PRO A 109 1.80 18.20 -1.49
CA PRO A 109 2.58 18.20 -2.73
C PRO A 109 3.69 17.15 -2.64
N ALA A 110 3.82 16.29 -3.66
CA ALA A 110 4.76 15.19 -3.66
C ALA A 110 6.23 15.64 -3.51
N ASN A 111 6.55 16.86 -3.92
CA ASN A 111 7.88 17.46 -3.78
C ASN A 111 8.20 17.97 -2.36
N GLU A 112 7.21 18.08 -1.47
CA GLU A 112 7.40 18.39 -0.05
C GLU A 112 7.53 17.14 0.82
N VAL A 113 7.27 15.96 0.24
CA VAL A 113 7.32 14.68 0.95
C VAL A 113 8.70 14.07 0.83
N HIS A 114 9.22 13.57 1.95
CA HIS A 114 10.57 13.04 2.08
C HIS A 114 10.56 11.64 2.69
N ASP A 115 11.73 10.98 2.68
CA ASP A 115 11.96 9.69 3.33
C ASP A 115 10.90 8.64 2.98
N ARG A 116 10.55 8.52 1.70
CA ARG A 116 9.52 7.58 1.27
C ARG A 116 10.10 6.16 1.18
N TYR A 117 9.52 5.21 1.92
CA TYR A 117 9.96 3.81 1.91
C TYR A 117 8.80 2.83 2.13
N GLU A 118 8.99 1.59 1.70
CA GLU A 118 8.06 0.50 1.97
C GLU A 118 8.32 -0.11 3.35
N HIS A 119 7.27 -0.24 4.15
CA HIS A 119 7.30 -0.89 5.46
C HIS A 119 6.42 -2.15 5.41
N ARG A 120 7.04 -3.29 5.74
CA ARG A 120 6.37 -4.58 5.92
C ARG A 120 5.93 -4.74 7.36
N VAL A 121 4.65 -5.06 7.55
CA VAL A 121 4.02 -5.33 8.85
C VAL A 121 4.05 -6.82 9.13
#